data_AF-A0AAW9DS30-F1
#
_entry.id   AF-A0AAW9DS30-F1
#
_cell.length_a   1.000
_cell.length_b   1.000
_cell.length_c   1.000
_cell.angle_alpha   90.00
_cell.angle_beta   90.00
_cell.angle_gamma   90.00
#
_symmetry.space_group_name_H-M   'P 1'
#
loop_
_entity.id
_entity.type
_entity.pdbx_description
1 polymer ?
#
loop_
_entity_poly.entity_id
_entity_poly.type
_entity_poly.pdbx_seq_one_letter_code
_entity_poly.pdbx_strand_id
1 'polypeptide(L)' 'MTRRTSGTFRVGVGGWTYAPWRGVFYPHDLPHRCELSYAARQLSSIEINSTYYRLQVPIR' A
#
# COMPACT_ATOMS: atom_id res chain seq x y z
N MET A 1 -23.28 -31.61 -0.82
CA MET A 1 -22.59 -30.67 0.09
C MET A 1 -21.32 -30.18 -0.61
N THR A 2 -21.39 -29.04 -1.28
CA THR A 2 -20.31 -28.55 -2.16
C THR A 2 -19.17 -28.00 -1.30
N ARG A 3 -18.00 -28.62 -1.36
CA ARG A 3 -16.81 -28.18 -0.61
C ARG A 3 -16.37 -26.82 -1.14
N ARG A 4 -16.57 -25.75 -0.38
CA ARG A 4 -15.95 -24.45 -0.67
C ARG A 4 -14.43 -24.62 -0.61
N THR A 5 -13.75 -24.50 -1.74
CA THR A 5 -12.31 -24.29 -1.76
C THR A 5 -12.04 -22.95 -1.08
N SER A 6 -11.27 -22.98 0.00
CA SER A 6 -10.82 -21.75 0.66
C SER A 6 -9.68 -21.18 -0.17
N GLY A 7 -9.97 -20.16 -0.99
CA GLY A 7 -8.96 -19.39 -1.71
C GLY A 7 -8.26 -18.37 -0.80
N THR A 8 -7.07 -17.93 -1.17
CA THR A 8 -6.40 -16.80 -0.51
C THR A 8 -6.95 -15.50 -1.09
N PHE A 9 -7.58 -14.68 -0.25
CA PHE A 9 -8.06 -13.35 -0.62
C PHE A 9 -7.07 -12.30 -0.16
N ARG A 10 -6.73 -11.34 -1.04
CA ARG A 10 -5.92 -10.17 -0.68
C ARG A 10 -6.80 -8.93 -0.78
N VAL A 11 -6.77 -8.12 0.27
CA VAL A 11 -7.48 -6.83 0.36
C VAL A 11 -6.43 -5.72 0.45
N GLY A 12 -6.66 -4.65 -0.30
CA GLY A 12 -5.69 -3.59 -0.50
C GLY A 12 -6.33 -2.27 -0.87
N VAL A 13 -5.50 -1.33 -1.29
CA VAL A 13 -5.86 0.07 -1.57
C VAL A 13 -5.35 0.53 -2.93
N GLY A 14 -5.99 1.56 -3.49
CA GLY A 14 -5.66 2.20 -4.77
C GLY A 14 -4.59 3.28 -4.68
N GLY A 15 -3.42 2.99 -4.10
CA GLY A 15 -2.33 3.95 -3.86
C GLY A 15 -1.97 4.11 -2.38
N TRP A 16 -0.98 4.94 -2.06
CA TRP A 16 -0.52 5.15 -0.67
C TRP A 16 -0.34 6.63 -0.30
N THR A 17 -0.30 7.52 -1.28
CA THR A 17 0.05 8.94 -1.09
C THR A 17 -1.18 9.77 -0.67
N TYR A 18 -1.76 9.49 0.50
CA TYR A 18 -2.92 10.22 1.03
C TYR A 18 -2.52 11.11 2.21
N ALA A 19 -2.55 12.43 2.02
CA ALA A 19 -2.18 13.39 3.08
C ALA A 19 -2.96 13.21 4.41
N PRO A 20 -4.28 12.90 4.41
CA PRO A 20 -5.02 12.68 5.66
C PRO A 20 -4.57 11.46 6.47
N TRP A 21 -3.77 10.55 5.88
CA TRP A 21 -3.27 9.37 6.58
C TRP A 21 -2.08 9.69 7.50
N ARG A 22 -1.43 10.85 7.33
CA ARG A 22 -0.29 11.26 8.15
C ARG A 22 -0.74 11.62 9.57
N GLY A 23 -0.19 10.93 10.56
CA GLY A 23 -0.59 11.05 11.96
C GLY A 23 -1.80 10.19 12.36
N VAL A 24 -2.39 9.43 11.41
CA VAL A 24 -3.52 8.51 11.69
C VAL A 24 -3.15 7.07 11.35
N PHE A 25 -2.69 6.86 10.11
CA PHE A 25 -2.19 5.57 9.63
C PHE A 25 -0.65 5.55 9.57
N TYR A 26 -0.05 6.66 9.12
CA TYR A 26 1.40 6.85 9.13
C TYR A 26 1.87 7.47 10.47
N PRO A 27 2.97 7.01 11.06
CA PRO A 27 3.61 7.66 12.20
C PRO A 27 3.96 9.12 11.89
N HIS A 28 3.91 9.98 12.91
CA HIS A 28 4.14 11.42 12.76
C HIS A 28 5.47 11.78 12.09
N ASP A 29 6.54 11.05 12.41
CA ASP A 29 7.89 11.32 11.91
C ASP A 29 8.28 10.43 10.71
N LEU A 30 7.33 9.75 10.07
CA LEU A 30 7.62 8.93 8.91
C LEU A 30 7.99 9.83 7.71
N PRO A 31 9.21 9.70 7.14
CA PRO A 31 9.55 10.46 5.94
C PRO A 31 8.62 10.09 4.79
N HIS A 32 8.13 11.09 4.04
CA HIS A 32 7.17 10.88 2.94
C HIS A 32 7.60 9.77 1.96
N ARG A 33 8.89 9.73 1.61
CA ARG A 33 9.44 8.69 0.73
C ARG A 33 9.20 7.28 1.29
N CYS A 34 9.24 7.09 2.60
CA CYS A 34 9.07 5.80 3.26
C CYS A 34 7.60 5.36 3.41
N GLU A 35 6.62 6.17 2.99
CA GLU A 35 5.19 5.83 3.10
C GLU A 35 4.84 4.53 2.38
N LEU A 36 5.41 4.28 1.20
CA LEU A 36 5.19 3.01 0.48
C LEU A 36 5.71 1.82 1.26
N SER A 37 6.94 1.91 1.76
CA SER A 37 7.57 0.84 2.55
C SER A 37 6.80 0.54 3.83
N TYR A 38 6.24 1.58 4.46
CA TYR A 38 5.39 1.42 5.63
C TYR A 38 4.05 0.77 5.25
N ALA A 39 3.34 1.30 4.25
CA ALA A 39 2.04 0.78 3.83
C ALA A 39 2.12 -0.68 3.37
N ALA A 40 3.19 -1.05 2.65
CA ALA A 40 3.44 -2.42 2.19
C ALA A 40 3.64 -3.44 3.33
N ARG A 41 3.99 -2.99 4.54
CA ARG A 41 4.07 -3.85 5.74
C ARG A 41 2.73 -4.02 6.44
N GLN A 42 1.78 -3.11 6.23
CA GLN A 42 0.46 -3.12 6.87
C GLN A 42 -0.63 -3.73 5.99
N LEU A 43 -0.49 -3.64 4.67
CA LEU A 43 -1.50 -4.04 3.69
C LEU A 43 -1.06 -5.26 2.90
N SER A 44 -2.02 -6.12 2.53
CA SER A 44 -1.72 -7.33 1.75
C SER A 44 -1.57 -7.06 0.24
N SER A 45 -2.03 -5.89 -0.23
CA SER A 45 -1.93 -5.45 -1.61
C SER A 45 -2.04 -3.93 -1.71
N ILE A 46 -1.36 -3.33 -2.69
CA ILE A 46 -1.45 -1.92 -3.05
C ILE A 46 -1.45 -1.85 -4.58
N GLU A 47 -2.46 -1.21 -5.17
CA GLU A 47 -2.52 -0.95 -6.61
C GLU A 47 -1.75 0.34 -6.93
N ILE A 48 -0.95 0.30 -8.01
CA ILE A 48 -0.07 1.40 -8.42
C ILE A 48 -0.42 1.81 -9.86
N ASN A 49 -0.97 3.02 -10.03
CA ASN A 49 -1.28 3.59 -11.34
C ASN A 49 -0.28 4.68 -11.79
N SER A 50 0.58 5.15 -10.88
CA SER A 50 1.50 6.27 -11.14
C SER A 50 2.57 5.95 -12.19
N THR A 51 2.85 4.68 -12.45
CA THR A 51 3.82 4.21 -13.46
C THR A 51 3.46 4.64 -14.88
N TYR A 52 2.19 4.93 -15.14
CA TYR A 52 1.74 5.51 -16.41
C TYR A 52 2.35 6.90 -16.64
N TYR A 53 2.56 7.67 -15.58
CA TYR A 53 3.05 9.06 -15.66
C TYR A 53 4.56 9.16 -15.45
N ARG A 54 5.15 8.33 -14.58
CA ARG A 54 6.60 8.26 -14.33
C ARG A 54 6.99 6.93 -13.67
N LEU A 55 8.17 6.42 -14.00
CA LEU A 55 8.77 5.26 -13.33
C LEU A 55 9.06 5.57 -11.85
N GLN A 56 8.81 4.59 -11.00
CA GLN A 56 9.13 4.69 -9.58
C GLN A 56 10.52 4.11 -9.31
N VAL A 57 11.33 4.88 -8.58
CA VAL A 57 12.69 4.48 -8.25
C VAL A 57 12.68 3.85 -6.85
N PRO A 58 13.26 2.65 -6.67
CA PRO A 58 13.40 2.04 -5.35
C PRO A 58 14.17 2.95 -4.40
N ILE A 59 13.75 2.95 -3.14
CA ILE A 59 14.42 3.69 -2.08
C ILE A 59 15.41 2.74 -1.43
N ARG A 60 16.66 3.17 -1.29
CA ARG A 60 17.74 2.38 -0.68
C ARG A 60 17.63 2.35 0.83
#